data_AF-A0A2P2MDH8-F1
#
_entry.id   AF-A0A2P2MDH8-F1
#
_cell.length_a   1.000
_cell.length_b   1.000
_cell.length_c   1.000
_cell.angle_alpha   90.00
_cell.angle_beta   90.00
_cell.angle_gamma   90.00
#
_symmetry.space_group_name_H-M   'P 1'
#
loop_
_entity.id
_entity.type
_entity.pdbx_description
1 polymer ?
#
loop_
_entity_poly.entity_id
_entity_poly.type
_entity_poly.pdbx_seq_one_letter_code
_entity_poly.pdbx_strand_id
1 'polypeptide(L)'
;MVENVGMKNLIDVVKESVGLQNGKLLFGCEGNTFKDLPWGALDDVVMGGVSQSTFQIDTTGGEHGEPTGLFKGVVSTANNGGFTSVRTRNFSVPEDLSAYDGLGLYLKGDGRRYKFIVRTSHDWDTVGYTIGFDTEEGHWQSICLPFSSLRPIFRARTVLDAPPFDPRNIVSLQLMFSKFEYDGKLNPTFAEGAFQLPVSSIRAYIKDPKTPRFVHVSSAGVTRPERPGLDLSKQPPAVRLNKELGFILSFKLKGEDLIRESGMPFAIVRPCALTEEPAGADLIFDQGDNITGKISREEIARICVAALESPYACDKTFEVKSVIPFSEPFTVDPENPPKEKDYNAYFKNLKDGITGKELLEKSPAAV
;
A
#
# COMPACT_ATOMS: atom_id res chain seq x y z
N MET A 1 -6.48 25.68 -12.02
CA MET A 1 -6.08 24.78 -13.11
C MET A 1 -4.72 24.19 -12.80
N VAL A 2 -3.76 25.06 -12.42
CA VAL A 2 -2.40 24.67 -12.00
C VAL A 2 -2.39 23.58 -10.93
N GLU A 3 -3.15 23.73 -9.85
CA GLU A 3 -3.13 22.74 -8.76
C GLU A 3 -3.65 21.36 -9.18
N ASN A 4 -4.75 21.31 -9.94
CA ASN A 4 -5.29 20.05 -10.44
C ASN A 4 -4.33 19.33 -11.41
N VAL A 5 -3.79 20.05 -12.40
CA VAL A 5 -2.86 19.48 -13.38
C VAL A 5 -1.53 19.10 -12.71
N GLY A 6 -1.03 19.97 -11.83
CA GLY A 6 0.19 19.72 -11.07
C GLY A 6 0.06 18.51 -10.16
N MET A 7 -1.07 18.37 -9.45
CA MET A 7 -1.34 17.22 -8.59
C MET A 7 -1.42 15.92 -9.40
N LYS A 8 -2.13 15.93 -10.53
CA LYS A 8 -2.17 14.78 -11.44
C LYS A 8 -0.76 14.33 -11.85
N ASN A 9 0.05 15.26 -12.35
CA ASN A 9 1.42 14.97 -12.77
C ASN A 9 2.29 14.47 -11.62
N LEU A 10 2.13 15.05 -10.42
CA LEU A 10 2.85 14.62 -9.23
C LEU A 10 2.49 13.19 -8.85
N ILE A 11 1.21 12.87 -8.77
CA ILE A 11 0.71 11.51 -8.46
C ILE A 11 1.25 10.50 -9.48
N ASP A 12 1.20 10.83 -10.77
CA ASP A 12 1.69 9.95 -11.84
C ASP A 12 3.19 9.63 -11.69
N VAL A 13 3.98 10.57 -11.17
CA VAL A 13 5.42 10.38 -10.93
C VAL A 13 5.70 9.61 -9.64
N VAL A 14 4.93 9.85 -8.56
CA VAL A 14 5.26 9.30 -7.22
C VAL A 14 4.56 8.00 -6.87
N LYS A 15 3.45 7.64 -7.53
CA LYS A 15 2.59 6.51 -7.13
C LYS A 15 3.34 5.18 -7.01
N GLU A 16 4.30 4.93 -7.89
CA GLU A 16 5.12 3.71 -7.85
C GLU A 16 6.09 3.70 -6.66
N SER A 17 6.57 4.87 -6.22
CA SER A 17 7.55 5.01 -5.13
C SER A 17 6.89 5.05 -3.75
N VAL A 18 5.65 5.50 -3.65
CA VAL A 18 4.92 5.53 -2.37
C VAL A 18 4.04 4.31 -2.16
N GLY A 19 3.73 3.56 -3.21
CA GLY A 19 2.99 2.31 -3.11
C GLY A 19 1.49 2.53 -2.93
N LEU A 20 0.72 1.49 -3.27
CA LEU A 20 -0.74 1.51 -3.24
C LEU A 20 -1.27 0.73 -2.03
N GLN A 21 -2.39 1.18 -1.48
CA GLN A 21 -3.04 0.52 -0.34
C GLN A 21 -3.47 -0.91 -0.63
N ASN A 22 -3.96 -1.16 -1.84
CA ASN A 22 -4.37 -2.49 -2.31
C ASN A 22 -3.19 -3.32 -2.83
N GLY A 23 -1.98 -2.78 -2.76
CA GLY A 23 -0.79 -3.45 -3.24
C GLY A 23 -0.57 -3.35 -4.75
N LYS A 24 0.62 -3.77 -5.19
CA LYS A 24 0.95 -3.93 -6.62
C LYS A 24 0.70 -5.37 -7.05
N LEU A 25 -0.15 -5.57 -8.06
CA LEU A 25 -0.41 -6.88 -8.63
C LEU A 25 0.79 -7.37 -9.46
N LEU A 26 1.29 -8.56 -9.15
CA LEU A 26 2.32 -9.26 -9.93
C LEU A 26 1.73 -10.38 -10.77
N PHE A 27 0.75 -11.10 -10.24
CA PHE A 27 0.07 -12.22 -10.90
C PHE A 27 -1.37 -12.32 -10.39
N GLY A 28 -2.35 -12.56 -11.27
CA GLY A 28 -3.77 -12.75 -10.91
C GLY A 28 -4.73 -11.76 -11.55
N CYS A 29 -5.96 -11.68 -11.04
CA CYS A 29 -6.99 -10.77 -11.53
C CYS A 29 -6.92 -9.35 -10.92
N GLU A 30 -7.17 -8.34 -11.75
CA GLU A 30 -7.48 -6.96 -11.34
C GLU A 30 -8.55 -6.36 -12.26
N GLY A 31 -9.73 -6.12 -11.69
CA GLY A 31 -10.92 -5.80 -12.47
C GLY A 31 -11.22 -6.90 -13.49
N ASN A 32 -11.36 -6.52 -14.76
CA ASN A 32 -11.62 -7.45 -15.87
C ASN A 32 -10.33 -7.96 -16.56
N THR A 33 -9.15 -7.67 -16.00
CA THR A 33 -7.87 -8.05 -16.58
C THR A 33 -7.18 -9.14 -15.76
N PHE A 34 -6.51 -10.06 -16.43
CA PHE A 34 -5.68 -11.08 -15.80
C PHE A 34 -4.20 -10.83 -16.15
N LYS A 35 -3.37 -10.64 -15.13
CA LYS A 35 -1.92 -10.50 -15.27
C LYS A 35 -1.27 -11.87 -15.10
N ASP A 36 -0.84 -12.46 -16.21
CA ASP A 36 -0.08 -13.72 -16.21
C ASP A 36 1.43 -13.46 -16.11
N LEU A 37 2.19 -14.47 -15.69
CA LEU A 37 3.64 -14.52 -15.73
C LEU A 37 4.09 -15.79 -16.46
N PRO A 38 5.13 -15.75 -17.30
CA PRO A 38 5.60 -16.93 -18.01
C PRO A 38 6.34 -17.88 -17.06
N TRP A 39 5.66 -18.92 -16.57
CA TRP A 39 6.23 -19.92 -15.67
C TRP A 39 6.87 -21.10 -16.44
N GLY A 40 7.96 -21.64 -15.90
CA GLY A 40 8.62 -22.84 -16.41
C GLY A 40 9.02 -23.78 -15.27
N ALA A 41 8.99 -25.09 -15.55
CA ALA A 41 9.38 -26.11 -14.59
C ALA A 41 10.90 -26.10 -14.34
N LEU A 42 11.30 -26.31 -13.10
CA LEU A 42 12.67 -26.46 -12.62
C LEU A 42 12.70 -27.56 -11.56
N ASP A 43 12.40 -28.79 -11.98
CA ASP A 43 12.25 -29.95 -11.10
C ASP A 43 13.59 -30.66 -10.84
N ASP A 44 13.56 -31.71 -10.02
CA ASP A 44 14.73 -32.51 -9.64
C ASP A 44 15.40 -33.30 -10.77
N VAL A 45 14.81 -33.34 -11.96
CA VAL A 45 15.41 -33.96 -13.16
C VAL A 45 16.78 -33.34 -13.49
N VAL A 46 17.00 -32.07 -13.12
CA VAL A 46 18.33 -31.41 -13.23
C VAL A 46 19.42 -32.10 -12.40
N MET A 47 19.02 -32.90 -11.41
CA MET A 47 19.89 -33.72 -10.55
C MET A 47 19.72 -35.23 -10.81
N GLY A 48 18.98 -35.63 -11.85
CA GLY A 48 18.68 -37.03 -12.19
C GLY A 48 17.42 -37.61 -11.56
N GLY A 49 16.64 -36.80 -10.83
CA GLY A 49 15.33 -37.16 -10.30
C GLY A 49 14.29 -37.41 -11.38
N VAL A 50 13.08 -37.80 -10.96
CA VAL A 50 11.96 -38.15 -11.85
C VAL A 50 10.67 -37.37 -11.53
N SER A 51 10.77 -36.34 -10.69
CA SER A 51 9.64 -35.47 -10.41
C SER A 51 9.29 -34.61 -11.61
N GLN A 52 8.02 -34.25 -11.74
CA GLN A 52 7.54 -33.42 -12.84
C GLN A 52 6.49 -32.46 -12.35
N SER A 53 6.60 -31.19 -12.73
CA SER A 53 5.60 -30.17 -12.46
C SER A 53 5.34 -29.25 -13.64
N THR A 54 4.26 -28.48 -13.52
CA THR A 54 3.87 -27.44 -14.45
C THR A 54 3.09 -26.35 -13.73
N PHE A 55 3.01 -25.18 -14.35
CA PHE A 55 2.11 -24.11 -13.94
C PHE A 55 1.20 -23.78 -15.11
N GLN A 56 -0.12 -23.94 -14.92
CA GLN A 56 -1.12 -23.76 -15.96
C GLN A 56 -2.19 -22.80 -15.49
N ILE A 57 -2.73 -21.97 -16.37
CA ILE A 57 -3.89 -21.15 -16.03
C ILE A 57 -5.16 -21.98 -16.17
N ASP A 58 -5.88 -22.15 -15.08
CA ASP A 58 -7.25 -22.64 -15.06
C ASP A 58 -8.18 -21.43 -15.07
N THR A 59 -8.93 -21.24 -16.16
CA THR A 59 -9.77 -20.05 -16.38
C THR A 59 -11.01 -19.99 -15.49
N THR A 60 -11.36 -21.08 -14.80
CA THR A 60 -12.58 -21.19 -13.98
C THR A 60 -12.33 -21.73 -12.58
N GLY A 61 -11.07 -22.04 -12.25
CA GLY A 61 -10.69 -22.72 -11.01
C GLY A 61 -10.52 -21.81 -9.78
N GLY A 62 -10.67 -20.49 -9.94
CA GLY A 62 -10.62 -19.52 -8.86
C GLY A 62 -11.77 -19.67 -7.85
N GLU A 63 -11.69 -18.95 -6.74
CA GLU A 63 -12.67 -19.09 -5.64
C GLU A 63 -14.09 -18.75 -6.06
N HIS A 64 -14.22 -17.75 -6.94
CA HIS A 64 -15.47 -17.25 -7.47
C HIS A 64 -15.62 -17.52 -8.97
N GLY A 65 -14.86 -18.49 -9.50
CA GLY A 65 -14.86 -18.86 -10.92
C GLY A 65 -13.98 -17.99 -11.81
N GLU A 66 -13.12 -17.14 -11.24
CA GLU A 66 -12.12 -16.37 -11.96
C GLU A 66 -10.90 -17.23 -12.37
N PRO A 67 -10.05 -16.76 -13.29
CA PRO A 67 -8.80 -17.44 -13.62
C PRO A 67 -7.85 -17.58 -12.43
N THR A 68 -7.23 -18.75 -12.29
CA THR A 68 -6.24 -19.07 -11.26
C THR A 68 -5.02 -19.78 -11.87
N GLY A 69 -3.85 -19.59 -11.29
CA GLY A 69 -2.65 -20.32 -11.66
C GLY A 69 -2.52 -21.63 -10.90
N LEU A 70 -2.36 -22.74 -11.59
CA LEU A 70 -2.33 -24.07 -11.00
C LEU A 70 -0.90 -24.64 -11.03
N PHE A 71 -0.19 -24.55 -9.91
CA PHE A 71 1.07 -25.27 -9.72
C PHE A 71 0.77 -26.72 -9.36
N LYS A 72 1.02 -27.66 -10.27
CA LYS A 72 0.70 -29.08 -10.06
C LYS A 72 1.77 -30.00 -10.61
N GLY A 73 1.77 -31.24 -10.14
CA GLY A 73 2.73 -32.24 -10.60
C GLY A 73 2.71 -33.51 -9.78
N VAL A 74 3.74 -34.32 -9.98
CA VAL A 74 4.04 -35.53 -9.20
C VAL A 74 5.46 -35.40 -8.67
N VAL A 75 5.64 -35.49 -7.35
CA VAL A 75 6.96 -35.49 -6.73
C VAL A 75 7.36 -36.91 -6.32
N SER A 76 8.62 -37.26 -6.54
CA SER A 76 9.22 -38.54 -6.15
C SER A 76 10.62 -38.33 -5.60
N THR A 77 11.00 -39.18 -4.66
CA THR A 77 12.33 -39.27 -4.05
C THR A 77 13.23 -40.28 -4.76
N ALA A 78 12.72 -40.96 -5.80
CA ALA A 78 13.52 -41.83 -6.65
C ALA A 78 14.68 -41.05 -7.30
N ASN A 79 15.80 -41.74 -7.53
CA ASN A 79 17.03 -41.18 -8.09
C ASN A 79 17.57 -39.95 -7.33
N ASN A 80 17.50 -39.96 -6.00
CA ASN A 80 17.90 -38.83 -5.15
C ASN A 80 17.11 -37.54 -5.40
N GLY A 81 15.91 -37.66 -5.98
CA GLY A 81 14.99 -36.55 -6.17
C GLY A 81 14.32 -36.10 -4.87
N GLY A 82 13.16 -35.48 -5.03
CA GLY A 82 12.30 -35.06 -3.94
C GLY A 82 11.95 -33.59 -4.00
N PHE A 83 11.98 -32.96 -5.17
CA PHE A 83 11.41 -31.62 -5.32
C PHE A 83 10.81 -31.37 -6.71
N THR A 84 9.79 -30.54 -6.70
CA THR A 84 9.22 -29.89 -7.87
C THR A 84 9.28 -28.39 -7.69
N SER A 85 9.45 -27.66 -8.79
CA SER A 85 9.45 -26.21 -8.74
C SER A 85 9.06 -25.59 -10.06
N VAL A 86 8.42 -24.42 -9.98
CA VAL A 86 8.14 -23.57 -11.13
C VAL A 86 8.72 -22.18 -10.87
N ARG A 87 9.41 -21.64 -11.86
CA ARG A 87 10.05 -20.32 -11.81
C ARG A 87 9.55 -19.50 -12.98
N THR A 88 9.26 -18.22 -12.76
CA THR A 88 8.96 -17.30 -13.85
C THR A 88 10.20 -17.10 -14.71
N ARG A 89 10.04 -16.86 -16.01
CA ARG A 89 11.12 -16.24 -16.80
C ARG A 89 11.57 -14.97 -16.07
N ASN A 90 12.86 -14.68 -16.12
CA ASN A 90 13.36 -13.40 -15.64
C ASN A 90 12.56 -12.27 -16.29
N PHE A 91 12.12 -11.32 -15.47
CA PHE A 91 11.49 -10.11 -15.94
C PHE A 91 12.48 -9.33 -16.81
N SER A 92 11.98 -8.74 -17.89
CA SER A 92 12.83 -7.94 -18.80
C SER A 92 13.37 -6.69 -18.11
N VAL A 93 12.59 -6.14 -17.19
CA VAL A 93 12.98 -5.08 -16.26
C VAL A 93 12.71 -5.63 -14.86
N PRO A 94 13.68 -5.54 -13.92
CA PRO A 94 13.44 -5.92 -12.55
C PRO A 94 12.26 -5.14 -11.95
N GLU A 95 11.44 -5.83 -11.17
CA GLU A 95 10.35 -5.22 -10.43
C GLU A 95 10.90 -4.52 -9.18
N ASP A 96 10.65 -3.22 -9.07
CA ASP A 96 10.89 -2.45 -7.85
C ASP A 96 9.63 -2.52 -6.97
N LEU A 97 9.79 -3.17 -5.81
CA LEU A 97 8.78 -3.28 -4.76
C LEU A 97 9.27 -2.64 -3.45
N SER A 98 10.23 -1.72 -3.50
CA SER A 98 10.76 -1.03 -2.32
C SER A 98 9.73 -0.20 -1.55
N ALA A 99 8.63 0.15 -2.20
CA ALA A 99 7.47 0.74 -1.54
C ALA A 99 6.64 -0.28 -0.74
N TYR A 100 6.98 -1.57 -0.69
CA TYR A 100 6.15 -2.58 -0.02
C TYR A 100 6.93 -3.33 1.05
N ASP A 101 6.20 -3.91 2.01
CA ASP A 101 6.77 -4.63 3.14
C ASP A 101 6.88 -6.14 2.90
N GLY A 102 6.20 -6.65 1.87
CA GLY A 102 6.21 -8.07 1.52
C GLY A 102 5.32 -8.42 0.32
N LEU A 103 5.21 -9.72 0.08
CA LEU A 103 4.31 -10.32 -0.91
C LEU A 103 3.18 -11.09 -0.21
N GLY A 104 1.96 -10.93 -0.68
CA GLY A 104 0.79 -11.70 -0.30
C GLY A 104 0.43 -12.67 -1.42
N LEU A 105 0.21 -13.93 -1.06
CA LEU A 105 -0.35 -14.92 -1.98
C LEU A 105 -1.79 -15.20 -1.56
N TYR A 106 -2.72 -15.16 -2.51
CA TYR A 106 -4.05 -15.73 -2.32
C TYR A 106 -4.13 -17.06 -3.05
N LEU A 107 -4.34 -18.15 -2.32
CA LEU A 107 -4.23 -19.51 -2.84
C LEU A 107 -5.20 -20.46 -2.14
N LYS A 108 -5.47 -21.62 -2.76
CA LYS A 108 -6.21 -22.72 -2.15
C LYS A 108 -5.22 -23.74 -1.63
N GLY A 109 -5.19 -23.95 -0.32
CA GLY A 109 -4.23 -24.83 0.32
C GLY A 109 -4.53 -26.32 0.11
N ASP A 110 -3.50 -27.14 0.23
CA ASP A 110 -3.56 -28.59 0.08
C ASP A 110 -2.95 -29.33 1.29
N GLY A 111 -2.76 -28.62 2.41
CA GLY A 111 -2.18 -29.18 3.64
C GLY A 111 -0.65 -29.26 3.63
N ARG A 112 0.01 -28.85 2.54
CA ARG A 112 1.46 -28.97 2.39
C ARG A 112 2.18 -27.66 2.67
N ARG A 113 3.46 -27.81 2.94
CA ARG A 113 4.43 -26.73 3.13
C ARG A 113 5.22 -26.51 1.85
N TYR A 114 5.22 -25.27 1.41
CA TYR A 114 5.88 -24.81 0.20
C TYR A 114 6.96 -23.80 0.53
N LYS A 115 7.77 -23.48 -0.48
CA LYS A 115 8.70 -22.35 -0.44
C LYS A 115 8.35 -21.38 -1.55
N PHE A 116 8.41 -20.11 -1.21
CA PHE A 116 8.46 -19.01 -2.16
C PHE A 116 9.89 -18.48 -2.23
N ILE A 117 10.41 -18.34 -3.44
CA ILE A 117 11.78 -17.92 -3.71
C ILE A 117 11.75 -16.69 -4.61
N VAL A 118 12.34 -15.60 -4.14
CA VAL A 118 12.54 -14.36 -4.89
C VAL A 118 14.00 -14.28 -5.32
N ARG A 119 14.26 -14.01 -6.59
CA ARG A 119 15.63 -13.85 -7.11
C ARG A 119 15.88 -12.42 -7.53
N THR A 120 17.08 -11.93 -7.24
CA THR A 120 17.53 -10.58 -7.55
C THR A 120 18.71 -10.54 -8.53
N SER A 121 19.15 -11.70 -9.02
CA SER A 121 20.13 -11.82 -10.10
C SER A 121 19.48 -12.41 -11.35
N HIS A 122 19.96 -11.98 -12.51
CA HIS A 122 19.61 -12.53 -13.81
C HIS A 122 20.29 -13.87 -14.08
N ASP A 123 21.37 -14.18 -13.36
CA ASP A 123 22.08 -15.43 -13.49
C ASP A 123 21.20 -16.61 -13.05
N TRP A 124 21.36 -17.73 -13.75
CA TRP A 124 20.47 -18.87 -13.63
C TRP A 124 20.54 -19.55 -12.25
N ASP A 125 21.74 -19.81 -11.74
CA ASP A 125 21.99 -20.59 -10.51
C ASP A 125 22.70 -19.73 -9.45
N THR A 126 21.91 -18.91 -8.76
CA THR A 126 22.39 -17.97 -7.73
C THR A 126 21.67 -18.14 -6.40
N VAL A 127 22.01 -17.32 -5.40
CA VAL A 127 21.25 -17.20 -4.16
C VAL A 127 19.80 -16.80 -4.48
N GLY A 128 18.84 -17.50 -3.85
CA GLY A 128 17.43 -17.15 -3.84
C GLY A 128 16.99 -16.74 -2.44
N TYR A 129 16.30 -15.62 -2.33
CA TYR A 129 15.73 -15.15 -1.07
C TYR A 129 14.43 -15.90 -0.83
N THR A 130 14.46 -16.79 0.16
CA THR A 130 13.47 -17.86 0.32
C THR A 130 12.71 -17.72 1.63
N ILE A 131 11.42 -18.01 1.58
CA ILE A 131 10.55 -18.15 2.75
C ILE A 131 9.66 -19.39 2.57
N GLY A 132 9.54 -20.18 3.64
CA GLY A 132 8.65 -21.34 3.68
C GLY A 132 7.33 -20.99 4.34
N PHE A 133 6.23 -21.52 3.81
CA PHE A 133 4.88 -21.28 4.33
C PHE A 133 4.05 -22.56 4.29
N ASP A 134 3.18 -22.72 5.27
CA ASP A 134 2.23 -23.83 5.37
C ASP A 134 0.90 -23.44 4.73
N THR A 135 0.12 -24.44 4.33
CA THR A 135 -1.22 -24.23 3.77
C THR A 135 -2.25 -25.10 4.48
N GLU A 136 -3.47 -24.59 4.60
CA GLU A 136 -4.62 -25.35 5.11
C GLU A 136 -5.37 -26.05 3.97
N GLU A 137 -5.55 -27.36 4.08
CA GLU A 137 -6.18 -28.18 3.03
C GLU A 137 -7.61 -27.74 2.71
N GLY A 138 -7.89 -27.52 1.43
CA GLY A 138 -9.24 -27.23 0.92
C GLY A 138 -9.69 -25.78 1.07
N HIS A 139 -8.93 -24.94 1.78
CA HIS A 139 -9.31 -23.55 2.09
C HIS A 139 -8.57 -22.53 1.22
N TRP A 140 -9.31 -21.58 0.68
CA TRP A 140 -8.74 -20.33 0.16
C TRP A 140 -8.23 -19.48 1.31
N GLN A 141 -7.00 -19.00 1.20
CA GLN A 141 -6.31 -18.30 2.29
C GLN A 141 -5.29 -17.29 1.76
N SER A 142 -5.04 -16.26 2.57
CA SER A 142 -3.99 -15.28 2.34
C SER A 142 -2.73 -15.66 3.10
N ILE A 143 -1.63 -15.87 2.37
CA ILE A 143 -0.30 -16.10 2.94
C ILE A 143 0.49 -14.80 2.84
N CYS A 144 0.87 -14.22 3.98
CA CYS A 144 1.74 -13.05 4.04
C CYS A 144 3.21 -13.47 4.09
N LEU A 145 4.02 -12.96 3.17
CA LEU A 145 5.45 -13.21 3.06
C LEU A 145 6.23 -11.90 3.24
N PRO A 146 6.58 -11.50 4.48
CA PRO A 146 7.33 -10.28 4.73
C PRO A 146 8.73 -10.36 4.13
N PHE A 147 9.19 -9.27 3.52
CA PHE A 147 10.55 -9.19 2.97
C PHE A 147 11.63 -9.36 4.05
N SER A 148 11.36 -8.88 5.27
CA SER A 148 12.24 -9.03 6.42
C SER A 148 12.42 -10.48 6.89
N SER A 149 11.55 -11.40 6.46
CA SER A 149 11.60 -12.82 6.79
C SER A 149 12.29 -13.67 5.72
N LEU A 150 12.65 -13.07 4.58
CA LEU A 150 13.34 -13.78 3.50
C LEU A 150 14.78 -14.13 3.90
N ARG A 151 15.18 -15.38 3.63
CA ARG A 151 16.53 -15.87 3.93
C ARG A 151 17.31 -16.10 2.65
N PRO A 152 18.58 -15.70 2.55
CA PRO A 152 19.42 -16.02 1.41
C PRO A 152 19.76 -17.51 1.41
N ILE A 153 19.22 -18.26 0.44
CA ILE A 153 19.42 -19.71 0.31
C ILE A 153 20.09 -20.03 -1.03
N PHE A 154 21.12 -20.87 -1.01
CA PHE A 154 21.70 -21.49 -2.20
C PHE A 154 21.68 -23.00 -2.04
N ARG A 155 20.99 -23.71 -2.94
CA ARG A 155 20.88 -25.19 -2.94
C ARG A 155 20.55 -25.76 -1.55
N ALA A 156 19.46 -25.27 -0.96
CA ALA A 156 18.96 -25.62 0.38
C ALA A 156 19.88 -25.27 1.57
N ARG A 157 20.98 -24.56 1.37
CA ARG A 157 21.86 -24.05 2.44
C ARG A 157 21.68 -22.56 2.65
N THR A 158 21.63 -22.13 3.90
CA THR A 158 21.65 -20.71 4.26
C THR A 158 23.02 -20.11 3.95
N VAL A 159 23.06 -18.98 3.26
CA VAL A 159 24.30 -18.27 2.91
C VAL A 159 24.47 -17.08 3.86
N LEU A 160 25.29 -17.25 4.89
CA LEU A 160 25.44 -16.26 5.97
C LEU A 160 26.03 -14.92 5.50
N ASP A 161 26.94 -14.98 4.53
CA ASP A 161 27.64 -13.79 4.01
C ASP A 161 26.95 -13.16 2.80
N ALA A 162 25.71 -13.56 2.48
CA ALA A 162 24.95 -12.97 1.41
C ALA A 162 24.44 -11.56 1.78
N PRO A 163 24.35 -10.63 0.81
CA PRO A 163 23.68 -9.35 1.02
C PRO A 163 22.25 -9.51 1.57
N PRO A 164 21.70 -8.48 2.24
CA PRO A 164 20.27 -8.46 2.57
C PRO A 164 19.42 -8.44 1.30
N PHE A 165 18.17 -8.87 1.41
CA PHE A 165 17.21 -8.81 0.32
C PHE A 165 17.01 -7.35 -0.13
N ASP A 166 17.17 -7.10 -1.44
CA ASP A 166 16.91 -5.80 -2.05
C ASP A 166 15.57 -5.84 -2.82
N PRO A 167 14.51 -5.18 -2.33
CA PRO A 167 13.20 -5.19 -2.98
C PRO A 167 13.16 -4.38 -4.28
N ARG A 168 14.21 -3.61 -4.61
CA ARG A 168 14.26 -2.78 -5.83
C ARG A 168 14.59 -3.55 -7.10
N ASN A 169 15.09 -4.79 -6.96
CA ASN A 169 15.68 -5.54 -8.06
C ASN A 169 15.14 -6.98 -8.09
N ILE A 170 13.83 -7.15 -8.08
CA ILE A 170 13.21 -8.48 -8.17
C ILE A 170 13.18 -8.92 -9.62
N VAL A 171 13.88 -10.01 -9.93
CA VAL A 171 14.10 -10.49 -11.30
C VAL A 171 13.19 -11.67 -11.63
N SER A 172 12.90 -12.56 -10.68
CA SER A 172 11.98 -13.68 -10.91
C SER A 172 11.38 -14.20 -9.62
N LEU A 173 10.22 -14.85 -9.74
CA LEU A 173 9.51 -15.51 -8.65
C LEU A 173 9.52 -17.03 -8.87
N GLN A 174 9.53 -17.79 -7.78
CA GLN A 174 9.58 -19.25 -7.85
C GLN A 174 8.80 -19.89 -6.71
N LEU A 175 7.99 -20.89 -7.05
CA LEU A 175 7.27 -21.75 -6.11
C LEU A 175 7.95 -23.12 -6.09
N MET A 176 8.09 -23.71 -4.91
CA MET A 176 8.76 -25.01 -4.76
C MET A 176 8.05 -25.86 -3.71
N PHE A 177 7.87 -27.13 -4.05
CA PHE A 177 7.52 -28.18 -3.10
C PHE A 177 8.70 -29.15 -3.01
N SER A 178 9.25 -29.35 -1.82
CA SER A 178 10.49 -30.12 -1.64
C SER A 178 10.53 -30.90 -0.35
N LYS A 179 11.19 -32.07 -0.37
CA LYS A 179 11.49 -32.94 0.77
C LYS A 179 12.31 -32.25 1.85
N PHE A 180 13.25 -31.40 1.44
CA PHE A 180 14.15 -30.72 2.36
C PHE A 180 13.66 -29.31 2.65
N GLU A 181 13.82 -28.86 3.88
CA GLU A 181 13.77 -27.46 4.33
C GLU A 181 15.18 -26.84 4.24
N TYR A 182 15.43 -25.78 5.00
CA TYR A 182 16.76 -25.18 5.13
C TYR A 182 17.73 -26.10 5.87
N ASP A 183 18.99 -26.09 5.43
CA ASP A 183 20.15 -26.66 6.12
C ASP A 183 20.01 -28.16 6.41
N GLY A 184 19.36 -28.89 5.50
CA GLY A 184 19.20 -30.34 5.56
C GLY A 184 18.05 -30.83 6.44
N LYS A 185 17.26 -29.93 7.03
CA LYS A 185 16.02 -30.31 7.72
C LYS A 185 15.02 -30.92 6.75
N LEU A 186 14.11 -31.75 7.25
CA LEU A 186 13.03 -32.33 6.45
C LEU A 186 11.78 -31.44 6.49
N ASN A 187 11.05 -31.40 5.38
CA ASN A 187 9.74 -30.80 5.28
C ASN A 187 8.72 -31.71 5.99
N PRO A 188 8.05 -31.24 7.06
CA PRO A 188 7.20 -32.08 7.90
C PRO A 188 5.93 -32.57 7.19
N THR A 189 5.50 -31.90 6.12
CA THR A 189 4.28 -32.24 5.36
C THR A 189 4.61 -32.83 3.98
N PHE A 190 5.87 -33.20 3.73
CA PHE A 190 6.26 -33.81 2.47
C PHE A 190 5.66 -35.21 2.32
N ALA A 191 5.00 -35.43 1.20
CA ALA A 191 4.55 -36.74 0.74
C ALA A 191 4.79 -36.86 -0.77
N GLU A 192 5.27 -38.04 -1.19
CA GLU A 192 5.39 -38.38 -2.61
C GLU A 192 4.01 -38.47 -3.28
N GLY A 193 4.00 -38.31 -4.60
CA GLY A 193 2.80 -38.42 -5.42
C GLY A 193 2.30 -37.09 -5.95
N ALA A 194 1.04 -37.09 -6.39
CA ALA A 194 0.42 -35.93 -7.02
C ALA A 194 0.17 -34.80 -6.02
N PHE A 195 0.29 -33.56 -6.48
CA PHE A 195 -0.05 -32.36 -5.73
C PHE A 195 -0.63 -31.30 -6.65
N GLN A 196 -1.35 -30.34 -6.07
CA GLN A 196 -1.82 -29.16 -6.77
C GLN A 196 -1.97 -27.99 -5.79
N LEU A 197 -1.56 -26.81 -6.22
CA LEU A 197 -1.66 -25.57 -5.47
C LEU A 197 -2.23 -24.49 -6.41
N PRO A 198 -3.57 -24.29 -6.40
CA PRO A 198 -4.19 -23.14 -7.05
C PRO A 198 -3.76 -21.84 -6.37
N VAL A 199 -3.22 -20.90 -7.14
CA VAL A 199 -2.79 -19.57 -6.73
C VAL A 199 -3.62 -18.56 -7.51
N SER A 200 -4.53 -17.86 -6.84
CA SER A 200 -5.38 -16.84 -7.44
C SER A 200 -4.62 -15.52 -7.65
N SER A 201 -3.78 -15.12 -6.69
CA SER A 201 -2.95 -13.92 -6.89
C SER A 201 -1.63 -13.90 -6.12
N ILE A 202 -0.69 -13.09 -6.64
CA ILE A 202 0.52 -12.64 -5.97
C ILE A 202 0.52 -11.10 -6.02
N ARG A 203 0.46 -10.45 -4.86
CA ARG A 203 0.42 -8.99 -4.73
C ARG A 203 1.48 -8.52 -3.73
N ALA A 204 2.15 -7.40 -4.01
CA ALA A 204 2.93 -6.72 -2.97
C ALA A 204 1.98 -6.06 -1.95
N TYR A 205 2.34 -5.95 -0.67
CA TYR A 205 1.48 -5.32 0.33
C TYR A 205 2.24 -4.32 1.22
N ILE A 206 1.51 -3.32 1.72
CA ILE A 206 1.97 -2.44 2.81
C ILE A 206 1.44 -3.02 4.12
N LYS A 207 2.31 -3.20 5.10
CA LYS A 207 1.97 -3.82 6.39
C LYS A 207 1.07 -2.89 7.20
N ASP A 208 0.08 -3.47 7.88
CA ASP A 208 -0.73 -2.75 8.86
C ASP A 208 -0.03 -2.55 10.22
N PRO A 209 -0.32 -1.46 10.94
CA PRO A 209 -1.19 -0.36 10.52
C PRO A 209 -0.49 0.56 9.50
N LYS A 210 -1.20 0.94 8.43
CA LYS A 210 -0.69 1.85 7.40
C LYS A 210 -0.61 3.29 7.92
N THR A 211 0.44 4.00 7.53
CA THR A 211 0.55 5.46 7.74
C THR A 211 0.49 6.19 6.41
N PRO A 212 0.12 7.50 6.40
CA PRO A 212 0.21 8.34 5.21
C PRO A 212 1.60 8.28 4.58
N ARG A 213 1.62 8.13 3.26
CA ARG A 213 2.83 8.26 2.43
C ARG A 213 2.75 9.46 1.49
N PHE A 214 1.62 10.15 1.51
CA PHE A 214 1.40 11.41 0.83
C PHE A 214 0.62 12.36 1.76
N VAL A 215 1.25 13.45 2.21
CA VAL A 215 0.57 14.47 3.02
C VAL A 215 0.37 15.72 2.17
N HIS A 216 -0.88 16.14 2.00
CA HIS A 216 -1.25 17.28 1.20
C HIS A 216 -1.80 18.42 2.05
N VAL A 217 -1.17 19.60 1.95
CA VAL A 217 -1.69 20.84 2.52
C VAL A 217 -2.62 21.50 1.51
N SER A 218 -3.92 21.34 1.74
CA SER A 218 -5.00 21.97 0.98
C SER A 218 -5.40 23.30 1.66
N SER A 219 -6.69 23.58 1.80
CA SER A 219 -7.25 24.75 2.46
C SER A 219 -8.58 24.41 3.11
N ALA A 220 -8.87 24.99 4.28
CA ALA A 220 -10.25 25.08 4.73
C ALA A 220 -11.06 25.92 3.73
N GLY A 221 -12.33 25.59 3.55
CA GLY A 221 -13.25 26.27 2.66
C GLY A 221 -13.37 25.67 1.26
N VAL A 222 -12.64 24.60 0.91
CA VAL A 222 -12.65 24.03 -0.44
C VAL A 222 -14.00 23.50 -0.92
N THR A 223 -14.91 23.09 -0.03
CA THR A 223 -16.27 22.65 -0.41
C THR A 223 -17.31 23.75 -0.26
N ARG A 224 -16.97 24.88 0.37
CA ARG A 224 -17.93 25.96 0.71
C ARG A 224 -18.45 26.78 -0.47
N PRO A 225 -17.66 27.11 -1.52
CA PRO A 225 -18.14 27.94 -2.63
C PRO A 225 -19.39 27.40 -3.32
N GLU A 226 -19.54 26.08 -3.35
CA GLU A 226 -20.65 25.39 -4.03
C GLU A 226 -21.64 24.76 -3.03
N ARG A 227 -21.48 25.00 -1.73
CA ARG A 227 -22.31 24.39 -0.68
C ARG A 227 -23.72 25.01 -0.67
N PRO A 228 -24.78 24.22 -0.89
CA PRO A 228 -26.16 24.73 -0.89
C PRO A 228 -26.53 25.36 0.47
N GLY A 229 -27.26 26.48 0.42
CA GLY A 229 -27.77 27.16 1.62
C GLY A 229 -26.72 27.93 2.43
N LEU A 230 -25.47 28.01 1.97
CA LEU A 230 -24.42 28.75 2.66
C LEU A 230 -24.53 30.25 2.39
N ASP A 231 -24.62 31.06 3.46
CA ASP A 231 -24.56 32.52 3.37
C ASP A 231 -23.13 32.97 3.03
N LEU A 232 -22.86 33.17 1.73
CA LEU A 232 -21.55 33.58 1.22
C LEU A 232 -21.09 34.91 1.83
N SER A 233 -21.99 35.84 2.17
CA SER A 233 -21.60 37.16 2.68
C SER A 233 -20.80 37.09 3.99
N LYS A 234 -21.01 36.02 4.77
CA LYS A 234 -20.35 35.75 6.06
C LYS A 234 -19.11 34.86 5.93
N GLN A 235 -18.77 34.42 4.72
CA GLN A 235 -17.63 33.54 4.50
C GLN A 235 -16.31 34.33 4.36
N PRO A 236 -15.15 33.68 4.57
CA PRO A 236 -13.85 34.29 4.31
C PRO A 236 -13.70 34.74 2.85
N PRO A 237 -12.83 35.74 2.56
CA PRO A 237 -12.62 36.26 1.21
C PRO A 237 -12.30 35.19 0.17
N ALA A 238 -11.52 34.17 0.52
CA ALA A 238 -11.17 33.07 -0.40
C ALA A 238 -12.39 32.28 -0.90
N VAL A 239 -13.42 32.12 -0.06
CA VAL A 239 -14.67 31.44 -0.40
C VAL A 239 -15.57 32.37 -1.21
N ARG A 240 -15.72 33.61 -0.74
CA ARG A 240 -16.56 34.64 -1.39
C ARG A 240 -16.11 35.00 -2.80
N LEU A 241 -14.80 35.16 -2.95
CA LEU A 241 -14.16 35.65 -4.17
C LEU A 241 -13.53 34.51 -4.96
N ASN A 242 -13.96 33.26 -4.75
CA ASN A 242 -13.31 32.10 -5.36
C ASN A 242 -13.25 32.21 -6.89
N LYS A 243 -14.29 32.75 -7.53
CA LYS A 243 -14.33 32.97 -8.99
C LYS A 243 -13.29 34.01 -9.42
N GLU A 244 -13.22 35.14 -8.74
CA GLU A 244 -12.28 36.22 -8.99
C GLU A 244 -10.83 35.79 -8.73
N LEU A 245 -10.62 34.88 -7.78
CA LEU A 245 -9.34 34.24 -7.47
C LEU A 245 -9.01 33.06 -8.40
N GLY A 246 -9.70 32.94 -9.54
CA GLY A 246 -9.41 31.92 -10.55
C GLY A 246 -9.80 30.50 -10.11
N PHE A 247 -10.84 30.37 -9.30
CA PHE A 247 -11.37 29.12 -8.73
C PHE A 247 -10.37 28.32 -7.90
N ILE A 248 -9.49 29.02 -7.17
CA ILE A 248 -8.41 28.39 -6.39
C ILE A 248 -8.91 27.26 -5.48
N LEU A 249 -10.01 27.47 -4.75
CA LEU A 249 -10.58 26.48 -3.84
C LEU A 249 -11.18 25.29 -4.59
N SER A 250 -11.83 25.52 -5.74
CA SER A 250 -12.38 24.45 -6.57
C SER A 250 -11.26 23.58 -7.16
N PHE A 251 -10.11 24.16 -7.50
CA PHE A 251 -8.97 23.40 -7.99
C PHE A 251 -8.21 22.67 -6.87
N LYS A 252 -8.18 23.21 -5.65
CA LYS A 252 -7.73 22.50 -4.46
C LYS A 252 -8.59 21.26 -4.19
N LEU A 253 -9.91 21.41 -4.22
CA LEU A 253 -10.84 20.29 -4.05
C LEU A 253 -10.61 19.18 -5.08
N LYS A 254 -10.45 19.55 -6.37
CA LYS A 254 -10.11 18.58 -7.42
C LYS A 254 -8.77 17.88 -7.19
N GLY A 255 -7.76 18.59 -6.68
CA GLY A 255 -6.49 18.00 -6.31
C GLY A 255 -6.62 16.98 -5.17
N GLU A 256 -7.43 17.29 -4.16
CA GLU A 256 -7.75 16.34 -3.10
C GLU A 256 -8.46 15.09 -3.62
N ASP A 257 -9.41 15.24 -4.55
CA ASP A 257 -10.12 14.11 -5.16
C ASP A 257 -9.15 13.19 -5.92
N LEU A 258 -8.22 13.75 -6.69
CA LEU A 258 -7.18 12.96 -7.37
C LEU A 258 -6.32 12.16 -6.37
N ILE A 259 -5.98 12.74 -5.21
CA ILE A 259 -5.23 12.02 -4.17
C ILE A 259 -6.06 10.85 -3.62
N ARG A 260 -7.35 11.06 -3.34
CA ARG A 260 -8.23 9.99 -2.84
C ARG A 260 -8.39 8.86 -3.87
N GLU A 261 -8.53 9.22 -5.14
CA GLU A 261 -8.68 8.27 -6.25
C GLU A 261 -7.38 7.53 -6.59
N SER A 262 -6.22 8.04 -6.14
CA SER A 262 -4.91 7.47 -6.47
C SER A 262 -4.64 6.08 -5.86
N GLY A 263 -5.37 5.73 -4.79
CA GLY A 263 -5.13 4.50 -4.02
C GLY A 263 -3.86 4.54 -3.14
N MET A 264 -3.16 5.67 -3.05
CA MET A 264 -2.00 5.84 -2.17
C MET A 264 -2.47 6.10 -0.72
N PRO A 265 -1.77 5.62 0.32
CA PRO A 265 -2.00 6.06 1.70
C PRO A 265 -1.76 7.56 1.83
N PHE A 266 -2.75 8.34 2.27
CA PHE A 266 -2.64 9.80 2.33
C PHE A 266 -3.11 10.42 3.64
N ALA A 267 -2.79 11.70 3.85
CA ALA A 267 -3.51 12.59 4.75
C ALA A 267 -3.69 13.96 4.08
N ILE A 268 -4.90 14.54 4.17
CA ILE A 268 -5.21 15.87 3.65
C ILE A 268 -5.43 16.81 4.83
N VAL A 269 -4.54 17.79 4.96
CA VAL A 269 -4.60 18.84 5.97
C VAL A 269 -5.19 20.08 5.34
N ARG A 270 -6.25 20.65 5.94
CA ARG A 270 -6.91 21.88 5.47
C ARG A 270 -6.74 23.00 6.51
N PRO A 271 -5.63 23.75 6.46
CA PRO A 271 -5.45 24.88 7.37
C PRO A 271 -6.57 25.90 7.20
N CYS A 272 -7.02 26.47 8.32
CA CYS A 272 -7.65 27.79 8.32
C CYS A 272 -6.61 28.88 7.94
N ALA A 273 -6.96 30.17 8.05
CA ALA A 273 -6.10 31.25 7.58
C ALA A 273 -4.68 31.19 8.18
N LEU A 274 -3.66 31.10 7.32
CA LEU A 274 -2.27 30.94 7.76
C LEU A 274 -1.71 32.26 8.32
N THR A 275 -0.96 32.17 9.41
CA THR A 275 -0.22 33.29 10.04
C THR A 275 1.27 33.00 10.18
N GLU A 276 2.05 34.04 10.48
CA GLU A 276 3.48 33.95 10.85
C GLU A 276 3.69 33.89 12.38
N GLU A 277 2.61 33.67 13.14
CA GLU A 277 2.68 33.51 14.60
C GLU A 277 3.43 32.22 14.95
N PRO A 278 4.08 32.14 16.12
CA PRO A 278 4.75 30.93 16.55
C PRO A 278 3.76 29.76 16.74
N ALA A 279 4.24 28.53 16.57
CA ALA A 279 3.49 27.34 16.99
C ALA A 279 3.36 27.28 18.52
N GLY A 280 2.37 26.56 19.02
CA GLY A 280 2.19 26.32 20.46
C GLY A 280 0.78 26.56 20.98
N ALA A 281 -0.04 27.36 20.30
CA ALA A 281 -1.43 27.55 20.67
C ALA A 281 -2.22 26.23 20.63
N ASP A 282 -3.23 26.08 21.50
CA ASP A 282 -4.14 24.94 21.44
C ASP A 282 -4.91 24.92 20.11
N LEU A 283 -5.27 23.72 19.68
CA LEU A 283 -5.80 23.46 18.34
C LEU A 283 -7.19 22.85 18.40
N ILE A 284 -7.95 23.12 17.35
CA ILE A 284 -9.20 22.45 17.03
C ILE A 284 -9.03 21.78 15.67
N PHE A 285 -9.21 20.46 15.66
CA PHE A 285 -9.34 19.65 14.47
C PHE A 285 -10.83 19.39 14.24
N ASP A 286 -11.27 19.53 12.99
CA ASP A 286 -12.64 19.21 12.60
C ASP A 286 -12.67 18.63 11.18
N GLN A 287 -13.83 18.15 10.74
CA GLN A 287 -14.04 17.63 9.40
C GLN A 287 -15.35 18.16 8.80
N GLY A 288 -15.44 18.13 7.48
CA GLY A 288 -16.67 18.50 6.77
C GLY A 288 -16.77 19.96 6.35
N ASP A 289 -15.68 20.70 6.46
CA ASP A 289 -15.54 22.08 6.03
C ASP A 289 -16.42 23.07 6.78
N ASN A 290 -16.34 23.02 8.12
CA ASN A 290 -17.27 23.70 9.01
C ASN A 290 -16.63 24.81 9.86
N ILE A 291 -15.30 24.83 10.01
CA ILE A 291 -14.62 25.77 10.91
C ILE A 291 -13.93 26.92 10.19
N THR A 292 -13.94 28.11 10.79
CA THR A 292 -13.10 29.25 10.38
C THR A 292 -12.22 29.69 11.54
N GLY A 293 -11.08 30.28 11.21
CA GLY A 293 -10.12 30.79 12.18
C GLY A 293 -8.78 31.08 11.52
N LYS A 294 -7.73 31.02 12.34
CA LYS A 294 -6.34 31.14 11.89
C LYS A 294 -5.47 30.02 12.45
N ILE A 295 -4.30 29.79 11.87
CA ILE A 295 -3.29 28.87 12.39
C ILE A 295 -1.90 29.26 11.92
N SER A 296 -0.90 29.01 12.77
CA SER A 296 0.51 29.20 12.42
C SER A 296 0.95 28.26 11.30
N ARG A 297 1.76 28.77 10.37
CA ARG A 297 2.46 27.94 9.37
C ARG A 297 3.38 26.91 10.01
N GLU A 298 4.06 27.29 11.10
CA GLU A 298 4.94 26.40 11.84
C GLU A 298 4.14 25.23 12.45
N GLU A 299 2.95 25.49 12.99
CA GLU A 299 2.10 24.44 13.54
C GLU A 299 1.61 23.48 12.44
N ILE A 300 1.23 23.98 11.27
CA ILE A 300 0.86 23.12 10.13
C ILE A 300 2.03 22.22 9.69
N ALA A 301 3.26 22.75 9.68
CA ALA A 301 4.43 21.94 9.35
C ALA A 301 4.62 20.78 10.34
N ARG A 302 4.45 21.04 11.65
CA ARG A 302 4.51 20.00 12.69
C ARG A 302 3.41 18.95 12.52
N ILE A 303 2.18 19.36 12.20
CA ILE A 303 1.06 18.45 11.94
C ILE A 303 1.34 17.57 10.72
N CYS A 304 1.92 18.11 9.65
CA CYS A 304 2.26 17.34 8.45
C CYS A 304 3.29 16.26 8.73
N VAL A 305 4.33 16.56 9.52
CA VAL A 305 5.33 15.57 9.92
C VAL A 305 4.71 14.50 10.82
N ALA A 306 3.94 14.91 11.84
CA ALA A 306 3.27 13.97 12.73
C ALA A 306 2.26 13.07 12.01
N ALA A 307 1.61 13.56 10.95
CA ALA A 307 0.69 12.76 10.14
C ALA A 307 1.39 11.60 9.43
N LEU A 308 2.62 11.79 8.92
CA LEU A 308 3.38 10.72 8.23
C LEU A 308 3.65 9.50 9.12
N GLU A 309 3.75 9.72 10.43
CA GLU A 309 4.06 8.69 11.43
C GLU A 309 2.80 8.13 12.12
N SER A 310 1.64 8.74 11.87
CA SER A 310 0.40 8.38 12.54
C SER A 310 -0.50 7.50 11.67
N PRO A 311 -0.78 6.25 12.09
CA PRO A 311 -1.79 5.46 11.39
C PRO A 311 -3.20 6.04 11.54
N TYR A 312 -3.45 6.85 12.57
CA TYR A 312 -4.74 7.51 12.77
C TYR A 312 -4.98 8.66 11.79
N ALA A 313 -3.94 9.17 11.14
CA ALA A 313 -4.04 10.19 10.10
C ALA A 313 -4.23 9.59 8.70
N CYS A 314 -4.04 8.27 8.53
CA CYS A 314 -4.20 7.60 7.23
C CYS A 314 -5.65 7.73 6.75
N ASP A 315 -5.79 8.16 5.49
CA ASP A 315 -7.03 8.37 4.76
C ASP A 315 -7.97 9.41 5.37
N LYS A 316 -7.41 10.29 6.20
CA LYS A 316 -8.16 11.39 6.81
C LYS A 316 -8.04 12.66 5.98
N THR A 317 -9.16 13.36 5.89
CA THR A 317 -9.23 14.78 5.49
C THR A 317 -9.74 15.57 6.70
N PHE A 318 -9.04 16.63 7.10
CA PHE A 318 -9.42 17.41 8.27
C PHE A 318 -9.00 18.87 8.16
N GLU A 319 -9.80 19.77 8.74
CA GLU A 319 -9.42 21.15 8.94
C GLU A 319 -8.77 21.36 10.30
N VAL A 320 -7.89 22.36 10.39
CA VAL A 320 -7.27 22.75 11.66
C VAL A 320 -7.27 24.25 11.82
N LYS A 321 -7.56 24.71 13.04
CA LYS A 321 -7.35 26.08 13.49
C LYS A 321 -6.78 26.14 14.91
N SER A 322 -6.22 27.29 15.25
CA SER A 322 -5.94 27.68 16.63
C SER A 322 -7.25 28.01 17.37
N VAL A 323 -7.27 27.80 18.68
CA VAL A 323 -8.32 28.33 19.58
C VAL A 323 -8.27 29.86 19.70
N ILE A 324 -7.12 30.48 19.37
CA ILE A 324 -6.93 31.92 19.49
C ILE A 324 -7.74 32.66 18.41
N PRO A 325 -8.61 33.61 18.79
CA PRO A 325 -9.40 34.39 17.84
C PRO A 325 -8.54 35.13 16.82
N PHE A 326 -9.07 35.34 15.62
CA PHE A 326 -8.34 36.03 14.55
C PHE A 326 -7.87 37.44 14.96
N SER A 327 -8.62 38.13 15.83
CA SER A 327 -8.36 39.48 16.33
C SER A 327 -7.22 39.58 17.35
N GLU A 328 -6.74 38.47 17.91
CA GLU A 328 -5.79 38.47 19.04
C GLU A 328 -4.47 37.79 18.64
N PRO A 329 -3.30 38.41 18.80
CA PRO A 329 -2.04 37.77 18.47
C PRO A 329 -1.71 36.63 19.44
N PHE A 330 -1.14 35.54 18.92
CA PHE A 330 -0.53 34.51 19.77
C PHE A 330 0.98 34.78 19.93
N THR A 331 1.46 34.70 21.16
CA THR A 331 2.89 34.85 21.50
C THR A 331 3.31 33.72 22.45
N VAL A 332 4.60 33.38 22.41
CA VAL A 332 5.19 32.35 23.29
C VAL A 332 5.99 33.04 24.37
N ASP A 333 5.70 32.68 25.63
CA ASP A 333 6.54 33.04 26.77
C ASP A 333 7.82 32.17 26.76
N PRO A 334 9.02 32.77 26.60
CA PRO A 334 10.27 32.02 26.59
C PRO A 334 10.59 31.33 27.91
N GLU A 335 10.09 31.84 29.04
CA GLU A 335 10.31 31.25 30.37
C GLU A 335 9.37 30.07 30.64
N ASN A 336 8.24 30.01 29.93
CA ASN A 336 7.26 28.93 30.03
C ASN A 336 6.70 28.56 28.64
N PRO A 337 7.51 27.93 27.78
CA PRO A 337 7.09 27.60 26.43
C PRO A 337 5.96 26.56 26.42
N PRO A 338 5.06 26.60 25.43
CA PRO A 338 4.04 25.57 25.24
C PRO A 338 4.66 24.17 25.14
N LYS A 339 4.02 23.20 25.78
CA LYS A 339 4.44 21.80 25.69
C LYS A 339 4.28 21.28 24.27
N GLU A 340 5.11 20.31 23.92
CA GLU A 340 4.94 19.55 22.68
C GLU A 340 3.59 18.84 22.69
N LYS A 341 2.90 18.88 21.55
CA LYS A 341 1.56 18.30 21.40
C LYS A 341 1.67 16.86 20.92
N ASP A 342 0.87 15.98 21.53
CA ASP A 342 0.61 14.66 20.95
C ASP A 342 -0.48 14.79 19.87
N TYR A 343 -0.07 14.93 18.61
CA TYR A 343 -1.01 15.04 17.49
C TYR A 343 -1.89 13.78 17.31
N ASN A 344 -1.45 12.60 17.77
CA ASN A 344 -2.28 11.39 17.71
C ASN A 344 -3.57 11.52 18.51
N ALA A 345 -3.55 12.28 19.62
CA ALA A 345 -4.76 12.54 20.40
C ALA A 345 -5.83 13.25 19.57
N TYR A 346 -5.43 14.10 18.61
CA TYR A 346 -6.33 14.76 17.68
C TYR A 346 -6.74 13.85 16.52
N PHE A 347 -5.77 13.17 15.89
CA PHE A 347 -6.04 12.28 14.74
C PHE A 347 -7.01 11.15 15.09
N LYS A 348 -6.93 10.57 16.29
CA LYS A 348 -7.82 9.50 16.76
C LYS A 348 -9.31 9.88 16.76
N ASN A 349 -9.63 11.18 16.86
CA ASN A 349 -11.01 11.65 16.86
C ASN A 349 -11.58 11.83 15.45
N LEU A 350 -10.75 11.71 14.40
CA LEU A 350 -11.15 11.87 13.01
C LEU A 350 -11.81 10.59 12.47
N LYS A 351 -12.89 10.77 11.73
CA LYS A 351 -13.67 9.70 11.09
C LYS A 351 -13.27 9.51 9.64
N ASP A 352 -13.42 8.28 9.16
CA ASP A 352 -13.19 7.93 7.75
C ASP A 352 -14.23 8.58 6.84
N GLY A 353 -13.80 8.95 5.63
CA GLY A 353 -14.69 9.39 4.56
C GLY A 353 -15.37 10.76 4.74
N ILE A 354 -15.08 11.52 5.81
CA ILE A 354 -15.67 12.86 5.99
C ILE A 354 -14.84 13.91 5.24
N THR A 355 -15.44 14.53 4.22
CA THR A 355 -14.77 15.49 3.33
C THR A 355 -15.48 16.84 3.20
N GLY A 356 -16.76 16.91 3.55
CA GLY A 356 -17.64 18.05 3.32
C GLY A 356 -18.33 18.01 1.96
N LYS A 357 -17.94 17.11 1.04
CA LYS A 357 -18.62 16.92 -0.25
C LYS A 357 -19.99 16.25 -0.09
N GLU A 358 -20.23 15.58 1.04
CA GLU A 358 -21.50 14.92 1.36
C GLU A 358 -22.66 15.94 1.45
N LEU A 359 -22.34 17.23 1.61
CA LEU A 359 -23.31 18.32 1.60
C LEU A 359 -23.52 18.95 0.23
N LEU A 360 -22.61 18.72 -0.72
CA LEU A 360 -22.79 19.08 -2.14
C LEU A 360 -23.76 18.11 -2.82
N GLU A 361 -23.68 16.83 -2.47
CA GLU A 361 -24.46 15.74 -3.07
C GLU A 361 -25.90 15.65 -2.54
N LYS A 362 -26.22 16.31 -1.43
CA LYS A 362 -27.57 16.33 -0.82
C LYS A 362 -28.57 17.29 -1.50
N SER A 363 -28.26 17.84 -2.67
CA SER A 363 -29.25 18.58 -3.44
C SER A 363 -30.30 17.60 -3.99
N PRO A 364 -31.61 17.79 -3.72
CA PRO A 364 -32.64 16.91 -4.27
C PRO A 364 -32.57 16.95 -5.79
N ALA A 365 -32.70 15.79 -6.43
CA ALA A 365 -33.19 15.72 -7.79
C ALA A 365 -34.49 16.54 -7.84
N ALA A 366 -34.48 17.63 -8.61
CA ALA A 366 -35.70 18.37 -8.88
C ALA A 366 -36.69 17.42 -9.57
N VAL A 367 -37.85 17.25 -8.94
CA VAL A 367 -39.03 16.52 -9.44
C VAL A 367 -39.56 17.18 -10.70
#